data_AF-A0A5B1M9Z7-F1
#
_entry.id   AF-A0A5B1M9Z7-F1
#
_cell.length_a   1.000
_cell.length_b   1.000
_cell.length_c   1.000
_cell.angle_alpha   90.00
_cell.angle_beta   90.00
_cell.angle_gamma   90.00
#
_symmetry.space_group_name_H-M   'P 1'
#
loop_
_entity.id
_entity.type
_entity.pdbx_description
1 polymer ?
#
loop_
_entity_poly.entity_id
_entity_poly.type
_entity_poly.pdbx_seq_one_letter_code
_entity_poly.pdbx_strand_id
1 'polypeptide(L)'
;MRSTTTTRSLILGGVLAGALTLGAAQIASGDNGTTAERDTTSSSRSVQAAPDDDQRRATTVRERGIVLEGTGTWRGQPVQVFVYENNKYGNSLQIVVGDPDGKHAIGAGQGRDAYVIDGVLNVGLDVAGHLAVVKGSVTETRHSKRVTEPSPDGELIKSTGTRTRLLVDATFKYRGKTVDLRFPKAFEYDLESKRSGR
;
A
#
# COMPACT_ATOMS: atom_id res chain seq x y z
N MET A 1 10.09 -8.77 47.48
CA MET A 1 9.98 -9.39 46.15
C MET A 1 9.32 -8.36 45.22
N ARG A 2 10.04 -7.85 44.22
CA ARG A 2 9.50 -6.88 43.24
C ARG A 2 9.30 -7.63 41.92
N SER A 3 8.05 -7.77 41.48
CA SER A 3 7.73 -8.33 40.16
C SER A 3 8.00 -7.28 39.08
N THR A 4 9.00 -7.53 38.24
CA THR A 4 9.19 -6.89 36.95
C THR A 4 8.28 -7.56 35.92
N THR A 5 7.17 -6.91 35.57
CA THR A 5 6.31 -7.34 34.46
C THR A 5 6.87 -6.77 33.16
N THR A 6 7.60 -7.62 32.42
CA THR A 6 8.11 -7.31 31.08
C THR A 6 6.96 -7.42 30.07
N THR A 7 6.35 -6.29 29.71
CA THR A 7 5.36 -6.22 28.63
C THR A 7 6.08 -6.35 27.30
N ARG A 8 5.94 -7.50 26.63
CA ARG A 8 6.38 -7.71 25.25
C ARG A 8 5.38 -7.06 24.30
N SER A 9 5.73 -5.92 23.72
CA SER A 9 5.01 -5.36 22.56
C SER A 9 5.20 -6.28 21.36
N LEU A 10 4.13 -6.97 20.95
CA LEU A 10 4.03 -7.64 19.66
C LEU A 10 3.95 -6.56 18.58
N ILE A 11 5.07 -6.32 17.90
CA ILE A 11 5.12 -5.50 16.69
C ILE A 11 4.50 -6.34 15.58
N LEU A 12 3.21 -6.13 15.31
CA LEU A 12 2.56 -6.61 14.09
C LEU A 12 3.03 -5.73 12.92
N GLY A 13 4.26 -5.96 12.48
CA GLY A 13 4.80 -5.41 11.24
C GLY A 13 4.21 -6.16 10.04
N GLY A 14 2.91 -5.99 9.80
CA GLY A 14 2.23 -6.47 8.61
C GLY A 14 2.70 -5.65 7.41
N VAL A 15 3.38 -6.30 6.48
CA VAL A 15 3.69 -5.74 5.16
C VAL A 15 2.37 -5.54 4.42
N LEU A 16 1.78 -4.35 4.52
CA LEU A 16 0.70 -3.92 3.64
C LEU A 16 1.31 -3.48 2.30
N ALA A 17 1.73 -4.47 1.52
CA ALA A 17 1.75 -4.38 0.06
C ALA A 17 0.57 -5.20 -0.48
N GLY A 18 -0.61 -5.00 0.11
CA GLY A 18 -1.86 -5.58 -0.38
C GLY A 18 -2.44 -4.63 -1.41
N ALA A 19 -2.49 -5.07 -2.66
CA ALA A 19 -3.29 -4.43 -3.69
C ALA A 19 -4.75 -4.35 -3.21
N LEU A 20 -5.20 -3.15 -2.86
CA LEU A 20 -6.61 -2.85 -2.62
C LEU A 20 -7.33 -2.82 -3.97
N THR A 21 -7.76 -3.98 -4.47
CA THR A 21 -8.81 -4.04 -5.50
C THR A 21 -10.17 -3.96 -4.83
N LEU A 22 -10.72 -2.74 -4.72
CA LEU A 22 -12.16 -2.57 -4.49
C LEU A 22 -12.90 -2.81 -5.81
N GLY A 23 -13.54 -3.97 -5.92
CA GLY A 23 -14.48 -4.26 -6.99
C GLY A 23 -15.75 -3.41 -6.85
N ALA A 24 -16.07 -2.63 -7.87
CA ALA A 24 -17.40 -2.05 -8.02
C ALA A 24 -18.36 -3.17 -8.48
N ALA A 25 -19.27 -3.58 -7.62
CA ALA A 25 -20.39 -4.44 -7.99
C ALA A 25 -21.40 -3.60 -8.81
N GLN A 26 -21.59 -3.93 -10.08
CA GLN A 26 -22.77 -3.48 -10.82
C GLN A 26 -23.93 -4.42 -10.53
N ILE A 27 -24.97 -3.90 -9.88
CA ILE A 27 -26.30 -4.52 -9.82
C ILE A 27 -27.04 -4.09 -11.08
N ALA A 28 -27.33 -5.04 -11.97
CA ALA A 28 -28.33 -4.88 -13.00
C ALA A 28 -29.45 -5.89 -12.75
N SER A 29 -30.64 -5.38 -12.46
CA SER A 29 -31.87 -6.15 -12.30
C SER A 29 -32.81 -5.91 -13.47
N GLY A 30 -33.36 -7.02 -13.99
CA GLY A 30 -34.66 -7.11 -14.69
C GLY A 30 -34.64 -6.91 -16.21
N ASP A 31 -35.54 -7.50 -16.99
CA ASP A 31 -36.47 -8.63 -16.84
C ASP A 31 -37.03 -8.97 -18.25
N ASN A 32 -37.36 -10.25 -18.45
CA ASN A 32 -38.28 -10.92 -19.42
C ASN A 32 -38.56 -10.42 -20.85
N GLY A 33 -38.60 -11.39 -21.80
CA GLY A 33 -39.26 -11.24 -23.11
C GLY A 33 -39.09 -12.37 -24.13
N THR A 34 -39.69 -13.54 -23.87
CA THR A 34 -40.37 -14.55 -24.73
C THR A 34 -40.11 -14.72 -26.26
N THR A 35 -40.06 -16.01 -26.64
CA THR A 35 -40.48 -16.74 -27.88
C THR A 35 -39.57 -17.05 -29.09
N ALA A 36 -39.54 -18.36 -29.38
CA ALA A 36 -39.65 -19.07 -30.68
C ALA A 36 -38.39 -19.52 -31.46
N GLU A 37 -38.17 -20.84 -31.39
CA GLU A 37 -37.86 -21.80 -32.47
C GLU A 37 -37.00 -21.38 -33.67
N ARG A 38 -35.85 -22.06 -33.84
CA ARG A 38 -35.60 -22.81 -35.09
C ARG A 38 -34.53 -23.89 -34.92
N ASP A 39 -34.95 -25.09 -35.28
CA ASP A 39 -34.14 -26.27 -35.55
C ASP A 39 -33.17 -25.96 -36.71
N THR A 40 -31.86 -26.12 -36.50
CA THR A 40 -30.87 -26.28 -37.58
C THR A 40 -29.63 -26.96 -37.03
N THR A 41 -29.46 -28.21 -37.43
CA THR A 41 -28.24 -29.02 -37.31
C THR A 41 -27.02 -28.22 -37.74
N SER A 42 -26.24 -27.74 -36.78
CA SER A 42 -24.90 -27.19 -37.00
C SER A 42 -23.94 -27.98 -36.14
N SER A 43 -23.12 -28.81 -36.78
CA SER A 43 -21.98 -29.46 -36.15
C SER A 43 -21.02 -28.36 -35.65
N SER A 44 -21.18 -27.99 -34.38
CA SER A 44 -20.21 -27.17 -33.65
C SER A 44 -18.95 -28.02 -33.46
N ARG A 45 -18.06 -27.96 -34.46
CA ARG A 45 -16.65 -28.22 -34.25
C ARG A 45 -16.22 -27.32 -33.11
N SER A 46 -16.01 -27.91 -31.93
CA SER A 46 -15.35 -27.26 -30.81
C SER A 46 -14.02 -26.74 -31.31
N VAL A 47 -13.95 -25.45 -31.63
CA VAL A 47 -12.69 -24.73 -31.65
C VAL A 47 -12.28 -24.71 -30.19
N GLN A 48 -11.54 -25.75 -29.79
CA GLN A 48 -10.79 -25.74 -28.56
C GLN A 48 -9.82 -24.57 -28.70
N ALA A 49 -10.18 -23.42 -28.14
CA ALA A 49 -9.26 -22.31 -27.98
C ALA A 49 -8.03 -22.90 -27.30
N ALA A 50 -6.90 -22.84 -27.98
CA ALA A 50 -5.62 -23.13 -27.35
C ALA A 50 -5.54 -22.28 -26.07
N PRO A 51 -5.04 -22.81 -24.95
CA PRO A 51 -4.79 -21.97 -23.79
C PRO A 51 -3.87 -20.82 -24.22
N ASP A 52 -4.29 -19.59 -23.97
CA ASP A 52 -3.52 -18.38 -24.25
C ASP A 52 -2.06 -18.55 -23.79
N ASP A 53 -1.12 -18.57 -24.73
CA ASP A 53 0.33 -18.58 -24.48
C ASP A 53 0.79 -17.34 -23.68
N ASP A 54 -0.07 -16.32 -23.55
CA ASP A 54 0.17 -15.15 -22.72
C ASP A 54 0.28 -15.47 -21.21
N GLN A 55 -0.26 -16.60 -20.74
CA GLN A 55 -0.08 -17.01 -19.35
C GLN A 55 1.29 -17.64 -19.04
N ARG A 56 2.12 -17.93 -20.07
CA ARG A 56 3.44 -18.57 -19.91
C ARG A 56 4.61 -17.61 -20.03
N ARG A 57 4.37 -16.34 -20.39
CA ARG A 57 5.46 -15.40 -20.62
C ARG A 57 5.97 -14.85 -19.29
N ALA A 58 7.27 -15.02 -19.04
CA ALA A 58 7.93 -14.35 -17.93
C ALA A 58 7.79 -12.83 -18.10
N THR A 59 7.29 -12.15 -17.08
CA THR A 59 7.18 -10.70 -17.06
C THR A 59 8.16 -10.11 -16.05
N THR A 60 8.82 -9.03 -16.45
CA THR A 60 9.69 -8.23 -15.58
C THR A 60 9.06 -6.87 -15.39
N VAL A 61 8.93 -6.44 -14.14
CA VAL A 61 8.33 -5.18 -13.74
C VAL A 61 9.32 -4.44 -12.85
N ARG A 62 9.59 -3.18 -13.17
CA ARG A 62 10.39 -2.30 -12.31
C ARG A 62 9.50 -1.34 -11.55
N GLU A 63 9.75 -1.22 -10.26
CA GLU A 63 8.97 -0.45 -9.31
C GLU A 63 9.91 0.45 -8.52
N ARG A 64 9.55 1.73 -8.40
CA ARG A 64 10.30 2.72 -7.65
C ARG A 64 9.35 3.54 -6.80
N GLY A 65 9.81 3.95 -5.63
CA GLY A 65 9.05 4.84 -4.77
C GLY A 65 9.60 4.91 -3.35
N ILE A 66 8.77 5.38 -2.44
CA ILE A 66 9.15 5.71 -1.07
C ILE A 66 8.23 4.98 -0.09
N VAL A 67 8.80 4.52 1.03
CA VAL A 67 8.06 4.03 2.19
C VAL A 67 8.46 4.84 3.40
N LEU A 68 7.50 5.54 4.02
CA LEU A 68 7.66 6.23 5.29
C LEU A 68 6.65 5.68 6.31
N GLU A 69 7.15 5.13 7.42
CA GLU A 69 6.31 4.73 8.55
C GLU A 69 6.70 5.59 9.76
N GLY A 70 5.81 6.49 10.12
CA GLY A 70 5.98 7.49 11.15
C GLY A 70 5.15 7.18 12.38
N THR A 71 5.66 7.54 13.55
CA THR A 71 4.92 7.49 14.82
C THR A 71 5.04 8.80 15.58
N GLY A 72 4.02 9.13 16.36
CA GLY A 72 3.99 10.31 17.21
C GLY A 72 2.98 10.17 18.33
N THR A 73 2.75 11.25 19.09
CA THR A 73 1.76 11.27 20.17
C THR A 73 0.97 12.57 20.13
N TRP A 74 -0.33 12.47 19.89
CA TRP A 74 -1.25 13.59 19.84
C TRP A 74 -2.21 13.54 21.03
N ARG A 75 -2.13 14.53 21.93
CA ARG A 75 -2.95 14.59 23.17
C ARG A 75 -2.91 13.29 23.99
N GLY A 76 -1.75 12.66 24.08
CA GLY A 76 -1.55 11.39 24.78
C GLY A 76 -2.05 10.15 24.03
N GLN A 77 -2.61 10.32 22.82
CA GLN A 77 -2.98 9.22 21.93
C GLN A 77 -1.85 8.92 20.95
N PRO A 78 -1.55 7.66 20.65
CA PRO A 78 -0.58 7.32 19.63
C PRO A 78 -1.06 7.78 18.25
N VAL A 79 -0.12 8.19 17.41
CA VAL A 79 -0.36 8.48 16.00
C VAL A 79 0.55 7.58 15.18
N GLN A 80 -0.01 6.94 14.16
CA GLN A 80 0.73 6.19 13.15
C GLN A 80 0.44 6.79 11.78
N VAL A 81 1.49 6.95 10.97
CA VAL A 81 1.43 7.49 9.62
C VAL A 81 2.14 6.52 8.69
N PHE A 82 1.46 6.09 7.64
CA PHE A 82 2.02 5.26 6.58
C PHE A 82 1.93 6.02 5.27
N VAL A 83 3.07 6.35 4.68
CA VAL A 83 3.19 6.92 3.34
C VAL A 83 3.84 5.87 2.46
N TYR A 84 3.16 5.54 1.37
CA TYR A 84 3.66 4.66 0.34
C TYR A 84 3.53 5.33 -1.01
N GLU A 85 4.62 5.36 -1.77
CA GLU A 85 4.61 5.80 -3.15
C GLU A 85 5.08 4.66 -4.03
N ASN A 86 4.45 4.51 -5.20
CA ASN A 86 4.87 3.56 -6.23
C ASN A 86 4.57 4.14 -7.61
N ASN A 87 5.61 4.26 -8.43
CA ASN A 87 5.53 4.83 -9.77
C ASN A 87 4.63 4.04 -10.74
N LYS A 88 4.28 2.80 -10.42
CA LYS A 88 3.47 1.91 -11.26
C LYS A 88 2.05 1.70 -10.73
N TYR A 89 1.91 1.47 -9.43
CA TYR A 89 0.61 1.12 -8.81
C TYR A 89 -0.06 2.29 -8.09
N GLY A 90 0.60 3.45 -8.05
CA GLY A 90 0.10 4.65 -7.37
C GLY A 90 0.54 4.72 -5.91
N ASN A 91 0.03 5.72 -5.22
CA ASN A 91 0.48 6.12 -3.90
C ASN A 91 -0.67 5.94 -2.89
N SER A 92 -0.32 5.67 -1.64
CA SER A 92 -1.27 5.58 -0.54
C SER A 92 -0.77 6.30 0.71
N LEU A 93 -1.73 6.89 1.42
CA LEU A 93 -1.52 7.50 2.73
C LEU A 93 -2.53 6.88 3.70
N GLN A 94 -2.06 6.49 4.87
CA GLN A 94 -2.90 6.10 5.99
C GLN A 94 -2.45 6.83 7.25
N ILE A 95 -3.41 7.34 8.00
CA ILE A 95 -3.18 7.97 9.30
C ILE A 95 -4.12 7.33 10.30
N VAL A 96 -3.56 6.87 11.42
CA VAL A 96 -4.30 6.32 12.55
C VAL A 96 -4.01 7.18 13.78
N VAL A 97 -5.05 7.66 14.46
CA VAL A 97 -4.95 8.41 15.71
C VAL A 97 -5.72 7.66 16.78
N GLY A 98 -5.04 7.29 17.87
CA GLY A 98 -5.61 6.46 18.93
C GLY A 98 -5.16 5.00 18.85
N ASP A 99 -5.65 4.20 19.79
CA ASP A 99 -5.33 2.78 19.89
C ASP A 99 -6.06 1.97 18.80
N PRO A 100 -5.36 1.21 17.94
CA PRO A 100 -5.99 0.35 16.95
C PRO A 100 -6.96 -0.68 17.57
N ASP A 101 -6.70 -1.14 18.79
CA ASP A 101 -7.56 -2.09 19.52
C ASP A 101 -8.66 -1.39 20.34
N GLY A 102 -8.67 -0.05 20.33
CA GLY A 102 -9.59 0.79 21.10
C GLY A 102 -10.29 1.86 20.26
N LYS A 103 -10.59 3.00 20.88
CA LYS A 103 -11.14 4.15 20.14
C LYS A 103 -10.04 4.77 19.28
N HIS A 104 -10.19 4.65 17.97
CA HIS A 104 -9.30 5.28 17.00
C HIS A 104 -10.08 6.06 15.94
N ALA A 105 -9.37 6.97 15.30
CA ALA A 105 -9.79 7.61 14.06
C ALA A 105 -8.80 7.21 12.97
N ILE A 106 -9.33 6.76 11.82
CA ILE A 106 -8.54 6.36 10.66
C ILE A 106 -8.93 7.26 9.49
N GLY A 107 -7.93 7.70 8.75
CA GLY A 107 -8.10 8.22 7.40
C GLY A 107 -7.17 7.49 6.46
N ALA A 108 -7.67 7.14 5.28
CA ALA A 108 -6.91 6.48 4.24
C ALA A 108 -7.25 7.11 2.89
N GLY A 109 -6.23 7.28 2.05
CA GLY A 109 -6.36 7.86 0.73
C GLY A 109 -5.40 7.22 -0.26
N GLN A 110 -5.77 7.26 -1.52
CA GLN A 110 -4.94 6.83 -2.64
C GLN A 110 -4.88 7.94 -3.69
N GLY A 111 -3.77 8.01 -4.41
CA GLY A 111 -3.56 9.02 -5.45
C GLY A 111 -2.49 8.61 -6.46
N ARG A 112 -2.39 9.36 -7.55
CA ARG A 112 -1.29 9.21 -8.52
C ARG A 112 -0.17 10.22 -8.31
N ASP A 113 -0.49 11.35 -7.69
CA ASP A 113 0.48 12.41 -7.42
C ASP A 113 1.39 12.02 -6.26
N ALA A 114 2.67 12.35 -6.38
CA ALA A 114 3.64 12.14 -5.32
C ALA A 114 3.31 13.02 -4.10
N TYR A 115 3.51 12.46 -2.92
CA TYR A 115 3.44 13.12 -1.62
C TYR A 115 4.79 13.75 -1.22
N VAL A 116 5.89 13.22 -1.74
CA VAL A 116 7.24 13.77 -1.59
C VAL A 116 7.69 14.36 -2.94
N ILE A 117 7.85 15.67 -2.99
CA ILE A 117 8.29 16.39 -4.19
C ILE A 117 9.50 17.23 -3.80
N ASP A 118 10.62 17.08 -4.52
CA ASP A 118 11.87 17.80 -4.26
C ASP A 118 12.33 17.74 -2.79
N GLY A 119 12.18 16.57 -2.16
CA GLY A 119 12.55 16.36 -0.76
C GLY A 119 11.58 16.99 0.25
N VAL A 120 10.42 17.47 -0.18
CA VAL A 120 9.38 18.04 0.69
C VAL A 120 8.21 17.07 0.77
N LEU A 121 7.93 16.59 1.98
CA LEU A 121 6.71 15.85 2.30
C LEU A 121 5.62 16.87 2.63
N ASN A 122 4.51 16.85 1.89
CA ASN A 122 3.34 17.67 2.22
C ASN A 122 2.06 16.99 1.74
N VAL A 123 1.38 16.30 2.64
CA VAL A 123 0.18 15.55 2.32
C VAL A 123 -0.85 15.69 3.42
N GLY A 124 -2.13 15.68 3.05
CA GLY A 124 -3.21 15.63 4.02
C GLY A 124 -4.38 14.79 3.53
N LEU A 125 -5.12 14.25 4.49
CA LEU A 125 -6.37 13.54 4.23
C LEU A 125 -7.37 13.80 5.37
N ASP A 126 -8.63 13.47 5.14
CA ASP A 126 -9.65 13.53 6.19
C ASP A 126 -9.49 12.37 7.17
N VAL A 127 -9.38 12.68 8.46
CA VAL A 127 -9.43 11.71 9.56
C VAL A 127 -10.63 12.07 10.43
N ALA A 128 -11.67 11.24 10.39
CA ALA A 128 -12.91 11.42 11.16
C ALA A 128 -13.52 12.84 11.05
N GLY A 129 -13.62 13.37 9.83
CA GLY A 129 -14.24 14.66 9.54
C GLY A 129 -13.33 15.87 9.77
N HIS A 130 -12.04 15.66 9.98
CA HIS A 130 -11.06 16.74 10.11
C HIS A 130 -9.83 16.48 9.24
N LEU A 131 -9.38 17.53 8.57
CA LEU A 131 -8.13 17.51 7.85
C LEU A 131 -6.95 17.25 8.80
N ALA A 132 -6.24 16.16 8.52
CA ALA A 132 -4.97 15.82 9.12
C ALA A 132 -3.86 16.04 8.08
N VAL A 133 -2.79 16.72 8.46
CA VAL A 133 -1.69 17.09 7.55
C VAL A 133 -0.37 16.56 8.09
N VAL A 134 0.41 15.92 7.23
CA VAL A 134 1.80 15.53 7.47
C VAL A 134 2.68 16.40 6.60
N LYS A 135 3.59 17.14 7.23
CA LYS A 135 4.49 18.06 6.53
C LYS A 135 5.91 17.97 7.07
N GLY A 136 6.90 17.94 6.18
CA GLY A 136 8.30 17.90 6.57
C GLY A 136 9.28 17.86 5.40
N SER A 137 10.52 17.51 5.73
CA SER A 137 11.60 17.29 4.78
C SER A 137 12.03 15.82 4.76
N VAL A 138 12.48 15.37 3.59
CA VAL A 138 12.94 14.02 3.31
C VAL A 138 14.31 14.14 2.63
N THR A 139 15.34 13.56 3.23
CA THR A 139 16.71 13.61 2.73
C THR A 139 17.31 12.22 2.62
N GLU A 140 17.97 11.93 1.50
CA GLU A 140 18.65 10.65 1.30
C GLU A 140 19.96 10.56 2.11
N THR A 141 20.22 9.42 2.74
CA THR A 141 21.45 9.20 3.54
C THR A 141 22.61 8.58 2.78
N ARG A 142 22.45 8.26 1.49
CA ARG A 142 23.36 7.43 0.67
C ARG A 142 23.55 5.99 1.16
N HIS A 143 22.93 5.58 2.26
CA HIS A 143 23.00 4.21 2.77
C HIS A 143 22.00 3.32 2.03
N SER A 144 22.46 2.69 0.95
CA SER A 144 21.69 1.73 0.19
C SER A 144 21.99 0.28 0.58
N LYS A 145 20.95 -0.55 0.65
CA LYS A 145 21.02 -1.97 0.95
C LYS A 145 20.35 -2.77 -0.16
N ARG A 146 21.04 -3.79 -0.67
CA ARG A 146 20.43 -4.75 -1.60
C ARG A 146 19.43 -5.63 -0.86
N VAL A 147 18.27 -5.84 -1.46
CA VAL A 147 17.20 -6.67 -0.90
C VAL A 147 16.70 -7.71 -1.91
N THR A 148 16.16 -8.78 -1.38
CA THR A 148 15.36 -9.77 -2.10
C THR A 148 14.13 -10.02 -1.26
N GLU A 149 12.97 -9.81 -1.86
CA GLU A 149 11.68 -9.92 -1.19
C GLU A 149 10.97 -11.16 -1.72
N PRO A 150 10.65 -12.14 -0.85
CA PRO A 150 9.84 -13.27 -1.26
C PRO A 150 8.40 -12.80 -1.51
N SER A 151 7.70 -13.46 -2.45
CA SER A 151 6.27 -13.25 -2.61
C SER A 151 5.54 -13.60 -1.30
N PRO A 152 4.63 -12.74 -0.82
CA PRO A 152 3.86 -13.00 0.41
C PRO A 152 3.00 -14.25 0.31
N ASP A 153 2.60 -14.67 -0.90
CA ASP A 153 1.63 -15.74 -1.14
C ASP A 153 2.26 -17.03 -1.69
N GLY A 154 3.59 -17.17 -1.60
CA GLY A 154 4.32 -18.34 -2.12
C GLY A 154 4.36 -18.40 -3.65
N GLU A 155 3.98 -17.34 -4.35
CA GLU A 155 4.08 -17.26 -5.81
C GLU A 155 5.54 -17.23 -6.29
N LEU A 156 5.74 -17.58 -7.58
CA LEU A 156 7.03 -17.48 -8.29
C LEU A 156 7.44 -16.03 -8.62
N ILE A 157 6.98 -15.04 -7.84
CA ILE A 157 7.40 -13.66 -7.99
C ILE A 157 8.54 -13.41 -7.00
N LYS A 158 9.71 -13.11 -7.55
CA LYS A 158 10.88 -12.70 -6.77
C LYS A 158 11.19 -11.25 -7.11
N SER A 159 11.17 -10.39 -6.10
CA SER A 159 11.58 -9.01 -6.25
C SER A 159 13.00 -8.83 -5.73
N THR A 160 13.85 -8.20 -6.53
CA THR A 160 15.24 -7.91 -6.18
C THR A 160 15.56 -6.46 -6.47
N GLY A 161 16.35 -5.82 -5.63
CA GLY A 161 16.71 -4.43 -5.86
C GLY A 161 17.39 -3.80 -4.67
N THR A 162 17.10 -2.52 -4.45
CA THR A 162 17.73 -1.73 -3.38
C THR A 162 16.71 -1.00 -2.53
N ARG A 163 17.09 -0.77 -1.28
CA ARG A 163 16.43 0.17 -0.38
C ARG A 163 17.45 1.17 0.11
N THR A 164 17.22 2.45 -0.12
CA THR A 164 18.10 3.53 0.31
C THR A 164 17.47 4.28 1.45
N ARG A 165 18.16 4.34 2.59
CA ARG A 165 17.61 4.95 3.81
C ARG A 165 17.41 6.45 3.63
N LEU A 166 16.27 6.94 4.13
CA LEU A 166 15.91 8.34 4.20
C LEU A 166 15.98 8.85 5.65
N LEU A 167 16.33 10.12 5.82
CA LEU A 167 16.07 10.91 7.03
C LEU A 167 14.82 11.73 6.78
N VAL A 168 13.91 11.72 7.75
CA VAL A 168 12.66 12.45 7.68
C VAL A 168 12.53 13.29 8.94
N ASP A 169 12.38 14.60 8.75
CA ASP A 169 12.01 15.55 9.78
C ASP A 169 10.63 16.11 9.42
N ALA A 170 9.59 15.61 10.08
CA ALA A 170 8.23 15.95 9.75
C ALA A 170 7.33 16.05 10.98
N THR A 171 6.25 16.79 10.80
CA THR A 171 5.24 17.05 11.81
C THR A 171 3.88 16.56 11.35
N PHE A 172 3.03 16.25 12.31
CA PHE A 172 1.63 15.92 12.13
C PHE A 172 0.76 17.01 12.74
N LYS A 173 -0.12 17.60 11.94
CA LYS A 173 -1.11 18.59 12.38
C LYS A 173 -2.52 18.01 12.28
N TYR A 174 -3.23 17.98 13.40
CA TYR A 174 -4.60 17.48 13.47
C TYR A 174 -5.40 18.21 14.54
N ARG A 175 -6.62 18.63 14.19
CA ARG A 175 -7.53 19.41 15.06
C ARG A 175 -6.82 20.56 15.80
N GLY A 176 -6.04 21.33 15.04
CA GLY A 176 -5.34 22.53 15.51
C GLY A 176 -4.06 22.29 16.35
N LYS A 177 -3.66 21.05 16.63
CA LYS A 177 -2.40 20.75 17.32
C LYS A 177 -1.39 20.13 16.37
N THR A 178 -0.13 20.54 16.51
CA THR A 178 1.02 19.98 15.79
C THR A 178 1.88 19.17 16.74
N VAL A 179 2.37 18.02 16.29
CA VAL A 179 3.30 17.15 17.02
C VAL A 179 4.39 16.64 16.09
N ASP A 180 5.57 16.38 16.64
CA ASP A 180 6.66 15.79 15.87
C ASP A 180 6.39 14.31 15.60
N LEU A 181 6.84 13.86 14.43
CA LEU A 181 6.82 12.45 14.05
C LEU A 181 8.24 11.89 14.04
N ARG A 182 8.37 10.60 14.35
CA ARG A 182 9.60 9.81 14.21
C ARG A 182 9.39 8.72 13.17
N PHE A 183 10.30 8.63 12.21
CA PHE A 183 10.22 7.66 11.12
C PHE A 183 11.33 6.60 11.24
N PRO A 184 11.13 5.54 12.05
CA PRO A 184 12.12 4.47 12.18
C PRO A 184 12.30 3.68 10.88
N LYS A 185 11.27 3.64 10.02
CA LYS A 185 11.30 3.00 8.71
C LYS A 185 11.00 4.04 7.64
N ALA A 186 12.08 4.55 7.04
CA ALA A 186 12.03 5.52 5.96
C ALA A 186 13.07 5.13 4.90
N PHE A 187 12.62 4.77 3.71
CA PHE A 187 13.51 4.43 2.61
C PHE A 187 12.87 4.69 1.26
N GLU A 188 13.70 5.03 0.29
CA GLU A 188 13.39 4.90 -1.13
C GLU A 188 13.70 3.46 -1.56
N TYR A 189 12.93 2.91 -2.49
CA TYR A 189 13.19 1.61 -3.09
C TYR A 189 13.25 1.68 -4.62
N ASP A 190 14.04 0.78 -5.18
CA ASP A 190 14.09 0.47 -6.61
C ASP A 190 14.17 -1.04 -6.73
N LEU A 191 13.07 -1.65 -7.19
CA LEU A 191 12.86 -3.08 -7.22
C LEU A 191 12.54 -3.55 -8.63
N GLU A 192 13.07 -4.71 -8.98
CA GLU A 192 12.73 -5.48 -10.17
C GLU A 192 12.03 -6.76 -9.73
N SER A 193 10.76 -6.89 -10.11
CA SER A 193 9.90 -8.04 -9.86
C SER A 193 9.89 -8.93 -11.10
N LYS A 194 10.29 -10.20 -10.95
CA LYS A 194 10.22 -11.20 -12.02
C LYS A 194 9.19 -12.25 -11.69
N ARG A 195 8.25 -12.46 -12.61
CA ARG A 195 7.35 -13.61 -12.60
C ARG A 195 7.94 -14.67 -13.51
N SER A 196 8.29 -15.83 -12.97
CA SER A 196 8.68 -16.98 -13.80
C SER A 196 7.46 -17.59 -14.47
N GLY A 197 7.55 -17.82 -15.79
CA GLY A 197 6.58 -18.67 -16.50
C GLY A 197 6.59 -20.09 -15.94
N ARG A 198 5.45 -20.76 -15.93
CA ARG A 198 5.34 -22.18 -15.57
C ARG A 198 5.84 -23.08 -16.67
#